data_AF-C0N6A8-F1
#
_entry.id   AF-C0N6A8-F1
#
_cell.length_a   1.000
_cell.length_b   1.000
_cell.length_c   1.000
_cell.angle_alpha   90.00
_cell.angle_beta   90.00
_cell.angle_gamma   90.00
#
_symmetry.space_group_name_H-M   'P 1'
#
loop_
_entity.id
_entity.type
_entity.pdbx_description
1 polymer ?
#
loop_
_entity_poly.entity_id
_entity_poly.type
_entity_poly.pdbx_seq_one_letter_code
_entity_poly.pdbx_strand_id
1 'polypeptide(L)'
;MKKLLLLLPFIFAGQQALALSAEDETNYKQHYAEQVKPLVVKKLSAERPEMTAQAVKAEADFFVLKMAGCQLEGLSNLPDTYRDKAILPVANGEDVEATTRALNTQIKQDVDSGKLNKDKAMTMLQGAQQAVQVCLNSRS
;
A
#
# COMPACT_ATOMS: atom_id res chain seq x y z
N MET A 1 -46.50 -27.49 31.18
CA MET A 1 -46.09 -26.08 31.05
C MET A 1 -44.64 -26.04 30.55
N LYS A 2 -44.35 -25.01 29.74
CA LYS A 2 -43.16 -24.72 28.91
C LYS A 2 -41.80 -25.33 29.31
N LYS A 3 -41.17 -26.01 28.34
CA LYS A 3 -39.72 -26.27 28.29
C LYS A 3 -39.01 -24.96 27.93
N LEU A 4 -38.13 -24.49 28.79
CA LEU A 4 -37.34 -23.28 28.60
C LEU A 4 -36.15 -23.60 27.68
N LEU A 5 -36.25 -23.23 26.41
CA LEU A 5 -35.13 -23.23 25.48
C LEU A 5 -34.23 -22.02 25.80
N LEU A 6 -33.05 -22.30 26.37
CA LEU A 6 -31.95 -21.36 26.49
C LEU A 6 -31.45 -21.00 25.08
N LEU A 7 -31.88 -19.85 24.56
CA LEU A 7 -31.29 -19.22 23.39
C LEU A 7 -29.94 -18.62 23.81
N LEU A 8 -28.85 -19.33 23.51
CA LEU A 8 -27.49 -18.77 23.52
C LEU A 8 -27.41 -17.67 22.45
N PRO A 9 -27.01 -16.44 22.80
CA PRO A 9 -26.65 -15.46 21.79
C PRO A 9 -25.34 -15.92 21.15
N PHE A 10 -25.42 -16.36 19.90
CA PHE A 10 -24.26 -16.48 19.04
C PHE A 10 -23.66 -15.08 18.88
N ILE A 11 -22.66 -14.75 19.69
CA ILE A 11 -21.79 -13.60 19.43
C ILE A 11 -20.99 -13.98 18.19
N PHE A 12 -21.52 -13.63 17.03
CA PHE A 12 -20.76 -13.52 15.79
C PHE A 12 -19.73 -12.42 16.00
N ALA A 13 -18.59 -12.74 16.60
CA ALA A 13 -17.36 -11.99 16.40
C ALA A 13 -16.86 -12.30 14.97
N GLY A 14 -17.63 -11.86 13.98
CA GLY A 14 -17.11 -11.74 12.62
C GLY A 14 -15.94 -10.78 12.70
N GLN A 15 -14.78 -11.21 12.20
CA GLN A 15 -13.67 -10.31 11.96
C GLN A 15 -14.18 -9.24 10.99
N GLN A 16 -14.59 -8.09 11.54
CA GLN A 16 -14.85 -6.91 10.75
C GLN A 16 -13.48 -6.55 10.18
N ALA A 17 -13.27 -6.83 8.89
CA ALA A 17 -12.19 -6.18 8.15
C ALA A 17 -12.47 -4.68 8.29
N LEU A 18 -11.75 -4.02 9.20
CA LEU A 18 -11.88 -2.59 9.39
C LEU A 18 -11.39 -1.96 8.08
N ALA A 19 -12.26 -1.22 7.41
CA ALA A 19 -11.85 -0.41 6.29
C ALA A 19 -10.68 0.48 6.74
N LEU A 20 -9.71 0.71 5.85
CA LEU A 20 -8.59 1.62 6.12
C LEU A 20 -9.11 2.96 6.60
N SER A 21 -8.56 3.45 7.70
CA SER A 21 -8.92 4.77 8.22
C SER A 21 -8.19 5.87 7.45
N ALA A 22 -8.74 7.09 7.47
CA ALA A 22 -8.05 8.26 6.91
C ALA A 22 -6.70 8.53 7.60
N GLU A 23 -6.54 8.09 8.86
CA GLU A 23 -5.28 8.14 9.59
C GLU A 23 -4.27 7.14 9.01
N ASP A 24 -4.68 5.90 8.74
CA ASP A 24 -3.81 4.89 8.11
C ASP A 24 -3.29 5.37 6.75
N GLU A 25 -4.16 5.96 5.93
CA GLU A 25 -3.77 6.53 4.63
C GLU A 25 -2.78 7.69 4.77
N THR A 26 -3.00 8.56 5.75
CA THR A 26 -2.13 9.71 6.01
C THR A 26 -0.76 9.25 6.49
N ASN A 27 -0.73 8.33 7.45
CA ASN A 27 0.48 7.78 8.01
C ASN A 27 1.26 6.97 6.96
N TYR A 28 0.56 6.18 6.13
CA TYR A 28 1.18 5.48 5.00
C TYR A 28 1.94 6.45 4.10
N LYS A 29 1.29 7.54 3.67
CA LYS A 29 1.91 8.52 2.77
C LYS A 29 3.11 9.18 3.40
N GLN A 30 3.02 9.54 4.69
CA GLN A 30 4.10 10.17 5.42
C GLN A 30 5.32 9.24 5.53
N HIS A 31 5.14 8.04 6.10
CA HIS A 31 6.25 7.10 6.29
C HIS A 31 6.86 6.65 4.97
N TYR A 32 6.04 6.44 3.93
CA TYR A 32 6.54 6.16 2.58
C TYR A 32 7.44 7.29 2.08
N ALA A 33 6.96 8.53 2.15
CA ALA A 33 7.71 9.69 1.65
C ALA A 33 9.03 9.88 2.42
N GLU A 34 9.03 9.70 3.74
CA GLU A 34 10.22 9.79 4.59
C GLU A 34 11.29 8.77 4.19
N GLN A 35 10.90 7.52 3.92
CA GLN A 35 11.84 6.45 3.56
C GLN A 35 12.37 6.61 2.12
N VAL A 36 11.54 7.07 1.19
CA VAL A 36 11.89 7.14 -0.25
C VAL A 36 12.65 8.43 -0.61
N LYS A 37 12.41 9.53 0.10
CA LYS A 37 13.01 10.85 -0.19
C LYS A 37 14.55 10.83 -0.30
N PRO A 38 15.33 10.19 0.59
CA PRO A 38 16.78 10.17 0.48
C PRO A 38 17.27 9.57 -0.86
N LEU A 39 16.58 8.55 -1.37
CA LEU A 39 16.89 7.90 -2.65
C LEU A 39 16.60 8.84 -3.82
N VAL A 40 15.46 9.55 -3.77
CA VAL A 40 15.06 10.52 -4.80
C VAL A 40 16.00 11.72 -4.82
N VAL A 41 16.35 12.27 -3.66
CA VAL A 41 17.34 13.37 -3.57
C VAL A 41 18.67 12.94 -4.18
N LYS A 42 19.18 11.77 -3.80
CA LYS A 42 20.44 11.23 -4.36
C LYS A 42 20.37 11.11 -5.88
N LYS A 43 19.26 10.60 -6.42
CA LYS A 43 19.05 10.44 -7.86
C LYS A 43 18.97 11.78 -8.58
N LEU A 44 18.16 12.70 -8.10
CA LEU A 44 18.01 14.05 -8.68
C LEU A 44 19.33 14.82 -8.66
N SER A 45 20.08 14.77 -7.56
CA SER A 45 21.41 15.42 -7.48
C SER A 45 22.42 14.83 -8.48
N ALA A 46 22.33 13.53 -8.79
CA ALA A 46 23.21 12.88 -9.76
C ALA A 46 22.81 13.18 -11.20
N GLU A 47 21.51 13.24 -11.49
CA GLU A 47 20.97 13.43 -12.84
C GLU A 47 20.86 14.90 -13.25
N ARG A 48 20.74 15.82 -12.28
CA ARG A 48 20.58 17.26 -12.47
C ARG A 48 21.58 18.06 -11.63
N PRO A 49 22.89 17.97 -11.93
CA PRO A 49 23.94 18.64 -11.15
C PRO A 49 23.85 20.17 -11.19
N GLU A 50 23.09 20.74 -12.13
CA GLU A 50 22.82 22.17 -12.25
C GLU A 50 21.85 22.70 -11.18
N MET A 51 21.06 21.81 -10.54
CA MET A 51 20.10 22.21 -9.51
C MET A 51 20.79 22.53 -8.19
N THR A 52 20.30 23.56 -7.49
CA THR A 52 20.74 23.82 -6.12
C THR A 52 20.23 22.74 -5.17
N ALA A 53 20.91 22.53 -4.05
CA ALA A 53 20.46 21.57 -3.02
C ALA A 53 19.03 21.87 -2.53
N GLN A 54 18.65 23.14 -2.44
CA GLN A 54 17.30 23.55 -2.06
C GLN A 54 16.26 23.18 -3.14
N ALA A 55 16.58 23.40 -4.43
CA ALA A 55 15.71 23.02 -5.53
C ALA A 55 15.54 21.50 -5.61
N VAL A 56 16.63 20.73 -5.46
CA VAL A 56 16.56 19.25 -5.41
C VAL A 56 15.66 18.78 -4.27
N LYS A 57 15.81 19.38 -3.08
CA LYS A 57 14.99 19.01 -1.92
C LYS A 57 13.50 19.29 -2.18
N ALA A 58 13.17 20.46 -2.72
CA ALA A 58 11.79 20.84 -3.02
C ALA A 58 11.15 19.94 -4.08
N GLU A 59 11.88 19.63 -5.15
CA GLU A 59 11.43 18.71 -6.20
C GLU A 59 11.23 17.29 -5.63
N ALA A 60 12.18 16.80 -4.83
CA ALA A 60 12.08 15.50 -4.18
C ALA A 60 10.86 15.43 -3.27
N ASP A 61 10.60 16.46 -2.46
CA ASP A 61 9.44 16.55 -1.56
C ASP A 61 8.12 16.43 -2.33
N PHE A 62 7.96 17.21 -3.41
CA PHE A 62 6.78 17.13 -4.26
C PHE A 62 6.63 15.73 -4.88
N PHE A 63 7.72 15.21 -5.44
CA PHE A 63 7.70 13.94 -6.15
C PHE A 63 7.36 12.75 -5.23
N VAL A 64 7.95 12.67 -4.03
CA VAL A 64 7.68 11.55 -3.12
C VAL A 64 6.27 11.57 -2.56
N LEU A 65 5.69 12.75 -2.30
CA LEU A 65 4.30 12.85 -1.85
C LEU A 65 3.33 12.39 -2.94
N LYS A 66 3.55 12.81 -4.19
CA LYS A 66 2.78 12.32 -5.33
C LYS A 66 2.93 10.81 -5.50
N MET A 67 4.15 10.30 -5.42
CA MET A 67 4.42 8.86 -5.52
C MET A 67 3.71 8.08 -4.40
N ALA A 68 3.78 8.55 -3.16
CA ALA A 68 3.11 7.91 -2.03
C ALA A 68 1.60 7.82 -2.24
N GLY A 69 0.98 8.91 -2.70
CA GLY A 69 -0.45 8.94 -3.04
C GLY A 69 -0.81 7.97 -4.16
N CYS A 70 -0.03 7.95 -5.24
CA CYS A 70 -0.28 7.03 -6.36
C CYS A 70 -0.08 5.56 -5.97
N GLN A 71 0.92 5.26 -5.14
CA GLN A 71 1.12 3.90 -4.61
C GLN A 71 -0.06 3.47 -3.75
N LEU A 72 -0.53 4.35 -2.85
CA LEU A 72 -1.70 4.08 -2.03
C LEU A 72 -2.93 3.78 -2.91
N GLU A 73 -3.19 4.59 -3.95
CA GLU A 73 -4.29 4.36 -4.89
C GLU A 73 -4.18 3.00 -5.59
N GLY A 74 -2.98 2.63 -6.06
CA GLY A 74 -2.75 1.33 -6.68
C GLY A 74 -2.98 0.16 -5.72
N LEU A 75 -2.49 0.28 -4.48
CA LEU A 75 -2.66 -0.75 -3.44
C LEU A 75 -4.13 -0.88 -2.99
N SER A 76 -4.88 0.22 -2.97
CA SER A 76 -6.31 0.22 -2.63
C SER A 76 -7.17 -0.58 -3.61
N ASN A 77 -6.68 -0.82 -4.83
CA ASN A 77 -7.34 -1.69 -5.81
C ASN A 77 -7.10 -3.19 -5.59
N LEU A 78 -6.21 -3.57 -4.66
CA LEU A 78 -6.00 -4.96 -4.29
C LEU A 78 -7.14 -5.47 -3.39
N PRO A 79 -7.40 -6.80 -3.38
CA PRO A 79 -8.27 -7.38 -2.37
C PRO A 79 -7.78 -7.05 -0.95
N ASP A 80 -8.71 -6.82 -0.03
CA ASP A 80 -8.47 -6.41 1.37
C ASP A 80 -7.33 -7.18 2.04
N THR A 81 -7.28 -8.50 1.85
CA THR A 81 -6.26 -9.39 2.43
C THR A 81 -4.82 -9.02 2.03
N TYR A 82 -4.63 -8.45 0.84
CA TYR A 82 -3.34 -8.03 0.29
C TYR A 82 -3.13 -6.53 0.48
N ARG A 83 -4.19 -5.73 0.30
CA ARG A 83 -4.18 -4.28 0.53
C ARG A 83 -3.72 -3.95 1.94
N ASP A 84 -4.34 -4.55 2.95
CA ASP A 84 -4.07 -4.21 4.35
C ASP A 84 -2.64 -4.63 4.73
N LYS A 85 -2.14 -5.74 4.16
CA LYS A 85 -0.75 -6.18 4.31
C LYS A 85 0.27 -5.28 3.62
N ALA A 86 -0.14 -4.49 2.63
CA ALA A 86 0.70 -3.55 1.94
C ALA A 86 0.71 -2.17 2.62
N ILE A 87 -0.43 -1.77 3.19
CA ILE A 87 -0.65 -0.41 3.69
C ILE A 87 -0.40 -0.31 5.20
N LEU A 88 -1.00 -1.19 6.02
CA LEU A 88 -0.96 -1.04 7.48
C LEU A 88 0.47 -1.13 8.05
N PRO A 89 1.35 -2.04 7.61
CA PRO A 89 2.73 -2.07 8.10
C PRO A 89 3.46 -0.74 7.88
N VAL A 90 3.37 -0.18 6.67
CA VAL A 90 4.01 1.10 6.33
C VAL A 90 3.34 2.25 7.08
N ALA A 91 2.01 2.23 7.23
CA ALA A 91 1.29 3.19 8.06
C ALA A 91 1.77 3.16 9.53
N ASN A 92 2.18 1.99 10.03
CA ASN A 92 2.77 1.80 11.36
C ASN A 92 4.29 2.04 11.42
N GLY A 93 4.90 2.53 10.33
CA GLY A 93 6.32 2.88 10.27
C GLY A 93 7.25 1.74 9.87
N GLU A 94 6.74 0.60 9.40
CA GLU A 94 7.60 -0.46 8.86
C GLU A 94 8.25 -0.07 7.52
N ASP A 95 9.33 -0.77 7.18
CA ASP A 95 10.12 -0.54 5.97
C ASP A 95 9.33 -0.89 4.70
N VAL A 96 9.19 0.08 3.78
CA VAL A 96 8.42 -0.05 2.54
C VAL A 96 8.91 -1.22 1.69
N GLU A 97 10.23 -1.40 1.58
CA GLU A 97 10.78 -2.49 0.76
C GLU A 97 10.52 -3.86 1.40
N ALA A 98 10.67 -3.98 2.72
CA ALA A 98 10.42 -5.20 3.47
C ALA A 98 8.94 -5.59 3.39
N THR A 99 8.03 -4.63 3.58
CA THR A 99 6.59 -4.85 3.42
C THR A 99 6.26 -5.30 2.00
N THR A 100 6.85 -4.65 0.98
CA THR A 100 6.65 -5.03 -0.43
C THR A 100 7.15 -6.45 -0.72
N ARG A 101 8.34 -6.83 -0.21
CA ARG A 101 8.89 -8.18 -0.37
C ARG A 101 8.03 -9.24 0.33
N ALA A 102 7.54 -8.93 1.52
CA ALA A 102 6.66 -9.82 2.28
C ALA A 102 5.34 -10.04 1.54
N LEU A 103 4.73 -8.97 1.02
CA LEU A 103 3.52 -9.05 0.20
C LEU A 103 3.72 -9.92 -1.04
N ASN A 104 4.80 -9.68 -1.80
CA ASN A 104 5.11 -10.45 -3.01
C ASN A 104 5.33 -11.93 -2.71
N THR A 105 5.97 -12.23 -1.57
CA THR A 105 6.19 -13.60 -1.11
C THR A 105 4.86 -14.27 -0.75
N GLN A 106 3.96 -13.58 -0.05
CA GLN A 106 2.64 -14.11 0.28
C GLN A 106 1.80 -14.37 -0.99
N ILE A 107 1.77 -13.43 -1.93
CA ILE A 107 1.04 -13.60 -3.20
C ILE A 107 1.59 -14.81 -3.94
N LYS A 108 2.92 -14.96 -4.00
CA LYS A 108 3.56 -16.12 -4.62
C LYS A 108 3.15 -17.43 -3.93
N GLN A 109 3.18 -17.49 -2.60
CA GLN A 109 2.77 -18.67 -1.84
C GLN A 109 1.28 -19.01 -2.05
N ASP A 110 0.42 -18.01 -2.10
CA ASP A 110 -1.01 -18.19 -2.35
C ASP A 110 -1.25 -18.70 -3.78
N VAL A 111 -0.45 -18.29 -4.76
CA VAL A 111 -0.47 -18.85 -6.12
C VAL A 111 0.03 -20.29 -6.14
N ASP A 112 1.20 -20.56 -5.53
CA ASP A 112 1.84 -21.87 -5.54
C ASP A 112 0.99 -22.93 -4.80
N SER A 113 0.21 -22.52 -3.80
CA SER A 113 -0.73 -23.39 -3.05
C SER A 113 -2.12 -23.51 -3.68
N GLY A 114 -2.39 -22.79 -4.77
CA GLY A 114 -3.69 -22.78 -5.45
C GLY A 114 -4.78 -21.96 -4.75
N LYS A 115 -4.46 -21.27 -3.65
CA LYS A 115 -5.37 -20.35 -2.94
C LYS A 115 -5.69 -19.10 -3.77
N LEU A 116 -4.76 -18.67 -4.62
CA LEU A 116 -4.93 -17.59 -5.58
C LEU A 116 -4.67 -18.13 -6.98
N ASN A 117 -5.64 -17.99 -7.88
CA ASN A 117 -5.42 -18.33 -9.29
C ASN A 117 -4.36 -17.41 -9.91
N LYS A 118 -3.44 -17.96 -10.71
CA LYS A 118 -2.33 -17.23 -11.35
C LYS A 118 -2.82 -16.07 -12.23
N ASP A 119 -3.84 -16.28 -13.05
CA ASP A 119 -4.37 -15.23 -13.93
C ASP A 119 -4.99 -14.10 -13.10
N LYS A 120 -5.72 -14.45 -12.04
CA LYS A 120 -6.23 -13.47 -11.08
C LYS A 120 -5.11 -12.69 -10.40
N ALA A 121 -4.01 -13.35 -10.02
CA ALA A 121 -2.84 -12.70 -9.45
C ALA A 121 -2.19 -11.71 -10.44
N MET A 122 -2.08 -12.09 -11.71
CA MET A 122 -1.55 -11.21 -12.74
C MET A 122 -2.47 -10.00 -12.97
N THR A 123 -3.78 -10.23 -13.10
CA THR A 123 -4.75 -9.14 -13.32
C THR A 123 -4.74 -8.14 -12.17
N MET A 124 -4.72 -8.58 -10.92
CA MET A 124 -4.70 -7.65 -9.78
C MET A 124 -3.40 -6.84 -9.71
N LEU A 125 -2.25 -7.48 -9.96
CA LEU A 125 -0.95 -6.81 -9.91
C LEU A 125 -0.80 -5.81 -11.07
N GLN A 126 -1.21 -6.20 -12.27
CA GLN A 126 -1.21 -5.31 -13.43
C GLN A 126 -2.17 -4.14 -13.23
N GLY A 127 -3.36 -4.38 -12.68
CA GLY A 127 -4.33 -3.33 -12.37
C GLY A 127 -3.77 -2.32 -11.36
N ALA A 128 -3.15 -2.80 -10.27
CA ALA A 128 -2.50 -1.93 -9.29
C ALA A 128 -1.37 -1.10 -9.92
N GLN A 129 -0.48 -1.73 -10.69
CA GLN A 129 0.61 -1.03 -11.39
C GLN A 129 0.11 -0.01 -12.42
N GLN A 130 -0.95 -0.36 -13.15
CA GLN A 130 -1.56 0.55 -14.11
C GLN A 130 -2.17 1.77 -13.42
N ALA A 131 -2.85 1.58 -12.28
CA ALA A 131 -3.38 2.69 -11.48
C ALA A 131 -2.27 3.63 -11.01
N VAL A 132 -1.16 3.08 -10.48
CA VAL A 132 0.02 3.89 -10.12
C VAL A 132 0.53 4.69 -11.31
N GLN A 133 0.69 4.05 -12.48
CA GLN A 133 1.21 4.69 -13.68
C GLN A 133 0.28 5.80 -14.18
N VAL A 134 -1.03 5.57 -14.17
CA VAL A 134 -2.03 6.59 -14.55
C VAL A 134 -1.98 7.77 -13.58
N CYS A 135 -1.96 7.52 -12.28
CA CYS A 135 -1.88 8.57 -11.26
C CYS A 135 -0.59 9.41 -11.42
N LEU A 136 0.56 8.77 -11.62
CA LEU A 136 1.84 9.48 -11.80
C LEU A 136 1.84 10.40 -13.03
N ASN A 137 1.20 9.96 -14.13
CA ASN A 137 1.12 10.74 -15.37
C ASN A 137 -0.03 11.73 -15.42
N SER A 138 -0.98 11.64 -14.49
CA SER A 138 -2.04 12.63 -14.36
C SER A 138 -1.40 13.99 -14.01
N ARG A 139 -1.90 15.06 -14.63
CA ARG A 139 -1.56 16.43 -14.21
C ARG A 139 -2.25 16.65 -12.87
N SER A 140 -1.49 16.51 -11.79
CA SER A 140 -1.89 16.87 -10.42
C SER A 140 -1.71 18.36 -10.24
#